data_AF-A0A967KL71-F1
#
_entry.id   AF-A0A967KL71-F1
#
_cell.length_a   1.000
_cell.length_b   1.000
_cell.length_c   1.000
_cell.angle_alpha   90.00
_cell.angle_beta   90.00
_cell.angle_gamma   90.00
#
_symmetry.space_group_name_H-M   'P 1'
#
loop_
_entity.id
_entity.type
_entity.pdbx_description
1 polymer ?
#
loop_
_entity_poly.entity_id
_entity_poly.type
_entity_poly.pdbx_seq_one_letter_code
_entity_poly.pdbx_strand_id
1 'polypeptide(L)' 'LLIKQIEHFFENYKDLEPGKWVKVDGWAGSEEAKATIQKAVDAAK' A
#
# COMPACT_ATOMS: atom_id res chain seq x y z
N LEU A 1 2.88 -8.69 -14.73
CA LEU A 1 3.35 -9.68 -13.73
C LEU A 1 3.78 -9.00 -12.43
N LEU A 2 4.67 -8.00 -12.48
CA LEU A 2 5.23 -7.32 -11.30
C LEU A 2 4.18 -6.76 -10.32
N ILE A 3 3.18 -5.99 -10.79
CA ILE A 3 2.12 -5.43 -9.92
C ILE A 3 1.43 -6.53 -9.10
N LYS A 4 1.08 -7.65 -9.76
CA LYS A 4 0.44 -8.80 -9.10
C LYS A 4 1.37 -9.50 -8.10
N GLN A 5 2.68 -9.51 -8.34
CA GLN A 5 3.65 -10.09 -7.40
C GLN A 5 3.80 -9.22 -6.15
N ILE A 6 3.77 -7.89 -6.30
CA ILE A 6 3.81 -6.97 -5.16
C ILE A 6 2.54 -7.11 -4.31
N GLU A 7 1.38 -7.17 -4.96
CA GLU A 7 0.09 -7.43 -4.31
C GLU A 7 0.11 -8.75 -3.53
N HIS A 8 0.49 -9.85 -4.20
CA HIS A 8 0.62 -11.16 -3.56
C HIS A 8 1.57 -11.15 -2.36
N PHE A 9 2.72 -10.50 -2.47
CA PHE A 9 3.66 -10.37 -1.37
C PHE A 9 3.00 -9.70 -0.15
N PHE A 10 2.36 -8.54 -0.34
CA PHE A 10 1.79 -7.81 0.79
C PHE A 10 0.61 -8.51 1.44
N GLU A 11 -0.18 -9.28 0.69
CA GLU A 11 -1.29 -10.03 1.26
C GLU A 11 -0.84 -11.25 2.09
N ASN A 12 0.37 -11.79 1.86
CA ASN A 12 0.80 -13.06 2.47
C ASN A 12 2.02 -12.93 3.41
N TYR A 13 2.81 -11.84 3.36
CA TYR A 13 4.07 -11.77 4.12
C TYR A 13 3.91 -11.82 5.65
N LYS A 14 2.68 -11.64 6.15
CA LYS A 14 2.33 -11.63 7.58
C LYS A 14 1.59 -12.88 8.05
N ASP A 15 1.43 -13.90 7.21
CA ASP A 15 0.59 -15.08 7.52
C ASP A 15 1.02 -15.83 8.79
N LEU A 16 2.31 -15.73 9.15
CA LEU A 16 2.88 -16.36 10.34
C LEU A 16 2.95 -15.44 11.57
N GLU A 17 2.41 -14.22 11.48
CA GLU A 17 2.34 -13.27 12.60
C GLU A 17 0.91 -13.29 13.21
N PRO A 18 0.71 -13.92 14.38
CA PRO A 18 -0.62 -14.09 14.96
C PRO A 18 -1.38 -12.76 15.11
N GLY A 19 -2.61 -12.72 14.59
CA GLY A 19 -3.48 -11.56 14.65
C GLY A 19 -3.19 -10.47 13.61
N LYS A 20 -2.18 -10.65 12.74
CA LYS A 20 -1.90 -9.72 11.65
C LYS A 20 -2.38 -10.28 10.32
N TRP A 21 -2.91 -9.40 9.49
CA TRP A 21 -3.35 -9.69 8.13
C TRP A 21 -3.24 -8.41 7.31
N VAL A 22 -3.26 -8.56 5.99
CA VAL A 22 -3.30 -7.45 5.04
C VAL A 22 -4.29 -7.81 3.95
N LYS A 23 -5.02 -6.81 3.46
CA LYS A 23 -5.85 -6.89 2.27
C LYS A 23 -5.50 -5.72 1.37
N VAL A 24 -5.28 -5.99 0.09
CA VAL A 24 -5.04 -4.92 -0.88
C VAL A 24 -6.38 -4.46 -1.44
N ASP A 25 -6.66 -3.16 -1.34
CA ASP A 25 -7.89 -2.57 -1.89
C ASP A 25 -7.76 -2.26 -3.39
N GLY A 26 -6.57 -1.83 -3.84
CA GLY A 26 -6.31 -1.55 -5.25
C GLY A 26 -5.07 -0.68 -5.48
N TRP A 27 -4.84 -0.36 -6.76
CA TRP A 27 -3.73 0.47 -7.23
C TRP A 27 -4.22 1.79 -7.79
N ALA A 28 -3.55 2.88 -7.41
CA ALA A 28 -3.81 4.21 -7.93
C ALA A 28 -2.67 4.69 -8.85
N GLY A 29 -2.98 5.69 -9.68
CA GLY A 29 -2.02 6.31 -10.60
C GLY A 29 -1.04 7.28 -9.94
N SER A 30 -0.11 7.79 -10.74
CA SER A 30 0.94 8.70 -10.27
C SER A 30 0.43 10.07 -9.79
N GLU A 31 -0.72 10.54 -10.31
CA GLU A 31 -1.35 11.78 -9.88
C GLU A 31 -1.84 11.69 -8.43
N GLU A 32 -2.55 10.61 -8.09
CA GLU A 32 -3.04 10.33 -6.73
C GLU A 32 -1.88 10.12 -5.74
N ALA A 33 -0.80 9.46 -6.18
CA ALA A 33 0.40 9.29 -5.38
C ALA A 33 1.04 10.64 -5.02
N LYS A 34 1.19 11.55 -5.99
CA LYS A 34 1.71 12.92 -5.74
C LYS A 34 0.80 13.71 -4.82
N ALA A 35 -0.52 13.63 -5.01
CA ALA A 35 -1.49 14.29 -4.15
C ALA A 35 -1.39 13.79 -2.69
N THR A 36 -1.15 12.49 -2.50
CA THR A 36 -0.98 11.88 -1.16
C THR A 36 0.28 12.38 -0.47
N ILE A 37 1.39 12.52 -1.20
CA ILE A 37 2.64 13.10 -0.68
C ILE A 37 2.41 14.55 -0.23
N GLN A 38 1.77 15.38 -1.06
CA GLN A 38 1.51 16.77 -0.71
C GLN A 38 0.63 16.90 0.54
N LYS A 39 -0.44 16.09 0.62
CA LYS A 39 -1.30 16.04 1.82
C LYS A 39 -0.52 15.69 3.09
N ALA A 40 0.40 14.73 3.02
CA ALA A 40 1.22 14.35 4.16
C ALA A 40 2.19 15.46 4.60
N VAL A 41 2.79 16.18 3.63
CA VAL A 41 3.65 17.34 3.91
C VAL A 41 2.89 18.46 4.59
N ASP A 42 1.68 18.77 4.14
CA ASP A 42 0.88 19.83 4.72
C ASP A 42 0.34 19.48 6.12
N ALA A 43 0.04 18.20 6.39
CA ALA A 43 -0.39 17.73 7.70
C ALA A 43 0.72 17.72 8.77
N ALA A 44 2.00 17.74 8.34
CA ALA A 44 3.15 17.74 9.24
C ALA A 44 3.62 19.16 9.64
N LYS A 45 3.03 20.20 9.05
CA LYS A 45 3.28 21.61 9.39
C LYS A 45 2.39 22.04 10.56
#